data_AF-U2FEM2-F1
#
_entry.id   AF-U2FEM2-F1
#
_cell.length_a   1.000
_cell.length_b   1.000
_cell.length_c   1.000
_cell.angle_alpha   90.00
_cell.angle_beta   90.00
_cell.angle_gamma   90.00
#
_symmetry.space_group_name_H-M   'P 1'
#
loop_
_entity.id
_entity.type
_entity.pdbx_description
1 polymer ?
#
loop_
_entity_poly.entity_id
_entity_poly.type
_entity_poly.pdbx_seq_one_letter_code
_entity_poly.pdbx_strand_id
1 'polypeptide(L)'
;MISNVGVTEKRKEKYDFTTYRLGLHGFYVRTGSPIARIAEPKDIAGLRIITGAGTSQERILLEWNRRNVAQGLKPAELQYFDDDATSRIALLSGRADAELNPNASLAYEAARTGKIRRVGVVNAGWPANADVAIATRRGSGLAPALTLATNALIGSGRYGQALARWGLQSEAIARAETNPPGLPSF
;
A
#
# COMPACT_ATOMS: atom_id res chain seq x y z
N MET A 1 2.55 13.56 -15.16
CA MET A 1 1.86 13.75 -13.87
C MET A 1 2.66 13.04 -12.79
N ILE A 2 2.93 13.70 -11.66
CA ILE A 2 3.50 13.07 -10.47
C ILE A 2 2.37 12.92 -9.46
N SER A 3 1.86 11.70 -9.33
CA SER A 3 0.76 11.36 -8.41
C SER A 3 0.86 9.88 -8.03
N ASN A 4 -0.07 9.40 -7.20
CA ASN A 4 -0.09 8.00 -6.76
C ASN A 4 -0.69 7.09 -7.85
N VAL A 5 0.12 6.80 -8.89
CA VAL A 5 -0.28 5.96 -10.03
C VAL A 5 0.44 4.63 -9.98
N GLY A 6 -0.31 3.54 -9.75
CA GLY A 6 0.21 2.18 -9.91
C GLY A 6 0.49 1.83 -11.38
N VAL A 7 1.61 1.14 -11.63
CA VAL A 7 1.95 0.63 -12.97
C VAL A 7 1.06 -0.56 -13.34
N THR A 8 0.37 -0.46 -14.48
CA THR A 8 -0.43 -1.55 -15.06
C THR A 8 -0.10 -1.69 -16.54
N GLU A 9 -0.20 -2.90 -17.09
CA GLU A 9 0.07 -3.13 -18.52
C GLU A 9 -0.89 -2.34 -19.41
N LYS A 10 -2.18 -2.28 -19.04
CA LYS A 10 -3.18 -1.44 -19.73
C LYS A 10 -2.80 0.05 -19.78
N ARG A 11 -2.19 0.60 -18.72
CA ARG A 11 -1.77 2.01 -18.72
C ARG A 11 -0.52 2.23 -19.58
N LYS A 12 0.34 1.22 -19.71
CA LYS A 12 1.56 1.28 -20.55
C LYS A 12 1.27 1.43 -22.04
N GLU A 13 0.04 1.14 -22.48
CA GLU A 13 -0.42 1.45 -23.84
C GLU A 13 -0.43 2.96 -24.14
N LYS A 14 -0.65 3.78 -23.10
CA LYS A 14 -0.82 5.24 -23.23
C LYS A 14 0.31 6.05 -22.57
N TYR A 15 0.99 5.46 -21.60
CA TYR A 15 1.96 6.15 -20.75
C TYR A 15 3.27 5.39 -20.61
N ASP A 16 4.37 6.14 -20.47
CA ASP A 16 5.64 5.61 -19.97
C ASP A 16 5.78 5.96 -18.48
N PHE A 17 6.42 5.08 -17.72
CA PHE A 17 6.51 5.12 -16.27
C PHE A 17 7.95 5.23 -15.74
N THR A 18 8.08 5.92 -14.61
CA THR A 18 9.29 5.94 -13.78
C THR A 18 8.89 5.60 -12.35
N THR A 19 9.34 4.47 -11.80
CA THR A 19 9.04 4.13 -10.40
C THR A 19 9.73 5.10 -9.46
N TYR A 20 9.07 5.43 -8.36
CA TYR A 20 9.68 6.23 -7.30
C TYR A 20 9.35 5.73 -5.90
N ARG A 21 8.33 4.89 -5.71
CA ARG A 21 7.96 4.26 -4.43
C ARG A 21 7.29 2.91 -4.63
N LEU A 22 7.37 2.05 -3.62
CA LEU A 22 6.54 0.86 -3.54
C LEU A 22 5.06 1.27 -3.35
N GLY A 23 4.16 0.58 -4.05
CA GLY A 23 2.73 0.74 -3.83
C GLY A 23 2.31 -0.13 -2.66
N LEU A 24 2.28 0.41 -1.44
CA LEU A 24 1.97 -0.36 -0.24
C LEU A 24 0.61 0.00 0.36
N HIS A 25 -0.13 -1.04 0.74
CA HIS A 25 -1.17 -0.96 1.76
C HIS A 25 -0.58 -1.39 3.09
N GLY A 26 -0.97 -0.72 4.17
CA GLY A 26 -0.45 -0.99 5.50
C GLY A 26 -1.52 -1.56 6.40
N PHE A 27 -1.16 -2.60 7.16
CA PHE A 27 -1.97 -3.05 8.29
C PHE A 27 -1.66 -2.19 9.51
N TYR A 28 -2.69 -1.55 10.06
CA TYR A 28 -2.58 -0.74 11.26
C TYR A 28 -3.52 -1.23 12.35
N VAL A 29 -3.05 -1.12 13.57
CA VAL A 29 -3.80 -1.46 14.79
C VAL A 29 -3.69 -0.32 15.78
N ARG A 30 -4.60 -0.23 16.74
CA ARG A 30 -4.43 0.67 17.88
C ARG A 30 -3.11 0.37 18.61
N THR A 31 -2.41 1.39 19.10
CA THR A 31 -1.09 1.26 19.74
C THR A 31 -1.02 0.17 20.82
N GLY A 32 -2.05 0.03 21.66
CA GLY A 32 -2.14 -1.01 22.70
C GLY A 32 -2.72 -2.36 22.25
N SER A 33 -2.88 -2.62 20.95
CA SER A 33 -3.32 -3.92 20.43
C SER A 33 -2.28 -5.01 20.70
N PRO A 34 -2.67 -6.27 20.98
CA PRO A 34 -1.73 -7.40 21.12
C PRO A 34 -1.17 -7.87 19.77
N ILE A 35 -1.75 -7.45 18.64
CA ILE A 35 -1.30 -7.89 17.30
C ILE A 35 0.09 -7.28 17.03
N ALA A 36 1.12 -8.12 17.02
CA ALA A 36 2.49 -7.67 16.78
C ALA A 36 2.80 -7.54 15.28
N ARG A 37 2.26 -8.44 14.45
CA ARG A 37 2.59 -8.53 13.02
C ARG A 37 1.43 -9.13 12.21
N ILE A 38 1.24 -8.65 10.99
CA ILE A 38 0.42 -9.27 9.94
C ILE A 38 1.25 -9.27 8.65
N ALA A 39 1.54 -10.43 8.08
CA ALA A 39 2.38 -10.57 6.89
C ALA A 39 1.83 -11.57 5.87
N GLU A 40 0.97 -12.50 6.27
CA GLU A 40 0.48 -13.58 5.42
C GLU A 40 -1.00 -13.94 5.71
N PRO A 41 -1.68 -14.70 4.82
CA PRO A 41 -3.11 -14.97 4.95
C PRO A 41 -3.56 -15.48 6.32
N LYS A 42 -2.85 -16.44 6.95
CA LYS A 42 -3.26 -16.98 8.25
C LYS A 42 -3.26 -15.94 9.37
N ASP A 43 -2.48 -14.86 9.26
CA ASP A 43 -2.39 -13.82 10.30
C ASP A 43 -3.67 -13.01 10.42
N ILE A 44 -4.53 -13.00 9.39
CA ILE A 44 -5.82 -12.33 9.43
C ILE A 44 -6.97 -13.24 9.90
N ALA A 45 -6.71 -14.53 10.11
CA ALA A 45 -7.75 -15.50 10.39
C ALA A 45 -8.57 -15.11 11.64
N GLY A 46 -9.89 -14.95 11.46
CA GLY A 46 -10.82 -14.56 12.53
C GLY A 46 -10.73 -13.11 13.00
N LEU A 47 -9.87 -12.27 12.43
CA LEU A 47 -9.82 -10.83 12.74
C LEU A 47 -10.97 -10.07 12.10
N ARG A 48 -11.38 -8.96 12.73
CA ARG A 48 -12.25 -7.95 12.12
C ARG A 48 -11.39 -6.85 11.50
N ILE A 49 -11.47 -6.69 10.19
CA ILE A 49 -10.57 -5.82 9.42
C ILE A 49 -11.35 -4.74 8.69
N ILE A 50 -10.98 -3.50 8.94
CA ILE A 50 -11.51 -2.33 8.23
C ILE A 50 -10.84 -2.23 6.86
N THR A 51 -11.64 -2.08 5.80
CA THR A 51 -11.18 -1.78 4.44
C THR A 51 -12.29 -1.04 3.67
N GLY A 52 -11.97 -0.47 2.50
CA GLY A 52 -12.98 0.10 1.60
C GLY A 52 -13.54 -0.94 0.61
N ALA A 53 -14.85 -0.91 0.36
CA ALA A 53 -15.50 -1.77 -0.63
C ALA A 53 -15.12 -1.36 -2.07
N GLY A 54 -14.99 -2.34 -2.96
CA GLY A 54 -14.60 -2.16 -4.37
C GLY A 54 -13.11 -1.82 -4.57
N THR A 55 -12.28 -1.94 -3.53
CA THR A 55 -10.87 -1.50 -3.57
C THR A 55 -9.89 -2.64 -3.82
N SER A 56 -8.66 -2.31 -4.20
CA SER A 56 -7.58 -3.29 -4.36
C SER A 56 -7.25 -4.03 -3.06
N GLN A 57 -7.26 -3.33 -1.93
CA GLN A 57 -6.98 -3.91 -0.61
C GLN A 57 -8.07 -4.88 -0.15
N GLU A 58 -9.33 -4.62 -0.49
CA GLU A 58 -10.41 -5.57 -0.25
C GLU A 58 -10.19 -6.87 -1.04
N ARG A 59 -9.83 -6.76 -2.33
CA ARG A 59 -9.55 -7.95 -3.16
C ARG A 59 -8.43 -8.82 -2.56
N ILE A 60 -7.40 -8.20 -1.98
CA ILE A 60 -6.33 -8.92 -1.28
C ILE A 60 -6.91 -9.69 -0.09
N LEU A 61 -7.71 -9.04 0.76
CA LEU A 61 -8.29 -9.67 1.95
C LEU A 61 -9.29 -10.79 1.58
N LEU A 62 -10.07 -10.62 0.53
CA LEU A 62 -10.98 -11.66 0.02
C LEU A 62 -10.21 -12.89 -0.47
N GLU A 63 -9.11 -12.70 -1.20
CA GLU A 63 -8.26 -13.83 -1.63
C GLU A 63 -7.53 -14.47 -0.43
N TRP A 64 -7.09 -13.69 0.56
CA TRP A 64 -6.51 -14.24 1.80
C TRP A 64 -7.55 -15.07 2.57
N ASN A 65 -8.79 -14.59 2.67
CA ASN A 65 -9.90 -15.36 3.24
C ASN A 65 -10.17 -16.65 2.48
N ARG A 66 -10.20 -16.62 1.14
CA ARG A 66 -10.37 -17.82 0.32
C ARG A 66 -9.28 -18.86 0.63
N ARG A 67 -8.02 -18.43 0.76
CA ARG A 67 -6.89 -19.32 1.13
C ARG A 67 -7.03 -19.86 2.56
N ASN A 68 -7.44 -19.03 3.51
CA ASN A 68 -7.68 -19.45 4.89
C ASN A 68 -8.77 -20.52 4.98
N VAL A 69 -9.91 -20.31 4.32
CA VAL A 69 -11.02 -21.28 4.29
C VAL A 69 -10.56 -22.61 3.66
N ALA A 70 -9.79 -22.56 2.57
CA ALA A 70 -9.22 -23.75 1.94
C ALA A 70 -8.26 -24.53 2.87
N GLN A 71 -7.72 -23.87 3.90
CA GLN A 71 -6.86 -24.47 4.94
C GLN A 71 -7.61 -24.76 6.24
N GLY A 72 -8.95 -24.62 6.28
CA GLY A 72 -9.76 -24.84 7.48
C GLY A 72 -9.65 -23.74 8.54
N LEU A 73 -9.06 -22.60 8.21
CA LEU A 73 -8.97 -21.44 9.10
C LEU A 73 -10.22 -20.56 8.99
N LYS A 74 -10.57 -19.89 10.09
CA LYS A 74 -11.70 -18.95 10.12
C LYS A 74 -11.39 -17.74 9.22
N PRO A 75 -12.28 -17.32 8.31
CA PRO A 75 -12.07 -16.09 7.54
C PRO A 75 -12.08 -14.87 8.46
N ALA A 76 -11.36 -13.83 8.05
CA ALA A 76 -11.50 -12.49 8.60
C ALA A 76 -12.88 -11.91 8.25
N GLU A 77 -13.44 -11.12 9.17
CA GLU A 77 -14.65 -10.32 8.95
C GLU A 77 -14.25 -8.95 8.38
N LEU A 78 -14.75 -8.59 7.20
CA LEU A 78 -14.48 -7.28 6.61
C LEU A 78 -15.53 -6.27 7.06
N GLN A 79 -15.06 -5.13 7.56
CA GLN A 79 -15.92 -4.03 8.02
C GLN A 79 -15.73 -2.81 7.13
N TYR A 80 -16.85 -2.23 6.72
CA TYR A 80 -16.90 -1.08 5.84
C TYR A 80 -17.54 0.09 6.58
N PHE A 81 -17.02 1.29 6.35
CA PHE A 81 -17.49 2.52 6.97
C PHE A 81 -17.60 3.60 5.90
N ASP A 82 -18.57 4.50 6.08
CA ASP A 82 -18.84 5.58 5.13
C ASP A 82 -17.78 6.69 5.18
N ASP A 83 -17.06 6.80 6.31
CA ASP A 83 -16.05 7.83 6.54
C ASP A 83 -14.90 7.36 7.44
N ASP A 84 -13.76 8.05 7.32
CA ASP A 84 -12.53 7.76 8.06
C ASP A 84 -12.67 7.97 9.57
N ALA A 85 -13.52 8.91 10.03
CA ALA A 85 -13.69 9.19 11.44
C ALA A 85 -14.39 8.03 12.16
N THR A 86 -15.44 7.48 11.54
CA THR A 86 -16.19 6.34 12.04
C THR A 86 -15.33 5.07 12.02
N SER A 87 -14.61 4.82 10.92
CA SER A 87 -13.59 3.77 10.83
C SER A 87 -12.59 3.86 11.98
N ARG A 88 -12.05 5.06 12.23
CA ARG A 88 -11.06 5.27 13.27
C ARG A 88 -11.60 5.03 14.67
N ILE A 89 -12.82 5.45 14.97
CA ILE A 89 -13.45 5.16 16.27
C ILE A 89 -13.61 3.65 16.44
N ALA A 90 -14.01 2.91 15.40
CA ALA A 90 -14.15 1.46 15.47
C ALA A 90 -12.81 0.75 15.77
N LEU A 91 -11.72 1.18 15.14
CA LEU A 91 -10.38 0.66 15.41
C LEU A 91 -9.92 0.97 16.84
N LEU A 92 -10.08 2.22 17.29
CA LEU A 92 -9.60 2.64 18.61
C LEU A 92 -10.42 2.06 19.77
N SER A 93 -11.70 1.76 19.54
CA SER A 93 -12.59 1.13 20.52
C SER A 93 -12.45 -0.40 20.56
N GLY A 94 -11.69 -1.00 19.64
CA GLY A 94 -11.60 -2.46 19.51
C GLY A 94 -12.85 -3.11 18.91
N ARG A 95 -13.69 -2.34 18.19
CA ARG A 95 -14.78 -2.90 17.37
C ARG A 95 -14.25 -3.51 16.07
N ALA A 96 -13.09 -3.04 15.62
CA ALA A 96 -12.22 -3.70 14.66
C ALA A 96 -10.86 -4.03 15.30
N ASP A 97 -10.20 -5.06 14.79
CA ASP A 97 -8.90 -5.52 15.28
C ASP A 97 -7.74 -4.88 14.48
N ALA A 98 -7.94 -4.66 13.18
CA ALA A 98 -6.98 -4.02 12.29
C ALA A 98 -7.67 -3.21 11.18
N GLU A 99 -6.90 -2.37 10.50
CA GLU A 99 -7.28 -1.65 9.29
C GLU A 99 -6.25 -1.92 8.19
N LEU A 100 -6.70 -2.17 6.96
CA LEU A 100 -5.86 -2.26 5.77
C LEU A 100 -6.29 -1.22 4.74
N ASN A 101 -5.46 -0.21 4.53
CA ASN A 101 -5.68 0.88 3.57
C ASN A 101 -4.33 1.42 3.06
N PRO A 102 -4.30 2.37 2.10
CA PRO A 102 -3.05 2.95 1.59
C PRO A 102 -2.10 3.38 2.71
N ASN A 103 -0.88 2.83 2.70
CA ASN A 103 0.05 3.00 3.81
C ASN A 103 0.39 4.47 4.06
N ALA A 104 0.42 5.31 3.03
CA ALA A 104 0.76 6.71 3.16
C ALA A 104 -0.17 7.51 4.07
N SER A 105 -1.49 7.34 3.89
CA SER A 105 -2.49 8.04 4.71
C SER A 105 -2.41 7.60 6.17
N LEU A 106 -2.31 6.29 6.39
CA LEU A 106 -2.23 5.71 7.73
C LEU A 106 -0.90 6.02 8.44
N ALA A 107 0.21 6.06 7.71
CA ALA A 107 1.52 6.42 8.26
C ALA A 107 1.53 7.88 8.74
N TYR A 108 0.98 8.78 7.93
CA TYR A 108 0.83 10.18 8.30
C TYR A 108 -0.05 10.34 9.55
N GLU A 109 -1.19 9.65 9.60
CA GLU A 109 -2.07 9.70 10.77
C GLU A 109 -1.43 9.10 12.02
N ALA A 110 -0.71 7.99 11.89
CA ALA A 110 0.05 7.37 12.98
C ALA A 110 1.09 8.34 13.55
N ALA A 111 1.87 8.99 12.67
CA ALA A 111 2.86 9.98 13.07
C ALA A 111 2.23 11.21 13.75
N ARG A 112 1.05 11.65 13.28
CA ARG A 112 0.35 12.82 13.82
C ARG A 112 -0.33 12.54 15.17
N THR A 113 -0.87 11.35 15.37
CA THR A 113 -1.76 11.06 16.52
C THR A 113 -1.13 10.15 17.57
N GLY A 114 -0.20 9.27 17.19
CA GLY A 114 0.36 8.23 18.06
C GLY A 114 -0.63 7.15 18.52
N LYS A 115 -1.87 7.16 18.02
CA LYS A 115 -2.96 6.28 18.49
C LYS A 115 -3.01 4.93 17.77
N ILE A 116 -2.37 4.84 16.61
CA ILE A 116 -2.23 3.62 15.82
C ILE A 116 -0.76 3.35 15.52
N ARG A 117 -0.47 2.09 15.23
CA ARG A 117 0.85 1.64 14.78
C ARG A 117 0.72 0.62 13.66
N ARG A 118 1.70 0.63 12.76
CA ARG A 118 1.79 -0.33 11.67
C ARG A 118 2.25 -1.69 12.19
N VAL A 119 1.64 -2.76 11.70
CA VAL A 119 1.99 -4.17 12.00
C VAL A 119 2.30 -4.99 10.75
N GLY A 120 2.11 -4.42 9.57
CA GLY A 120 2.32 -5.12 8.31
C GLY A 120 2.23 -4.19 7.13
N VAL A 121 2.77 -4.64 6.01
CA VAL A 121 2.56 -4.03 4.69
C VAL A 121 2.34 -5.13 3.67
N VAL A 122 1.55 -4.84 2.66
CA VAL A 122 1.34 -5.70 1.49
C VAL A 122 1.38 -4.83 0.24
N ASN A 123 1.95 -5.35 -0.86
CA ASN A 123 1.94 -4.62 -2.12
C ASN A 123 0.48 -4.46 -2.60
N ALA A 124 0.12 -3.27 -3.06
CA ALA A 124 -1.21 -2.96 -3.58
C ALA A 124 -1.62 -3.83 -4.78
N GLY A 125 -0.63 -4.42 -5.46
CA GLY A 125 -0.81 -5.34 -6.56
C GLY A 125 -0.80 -6.82 -6.19
N TRP A 126 -0.73 -7.16 -4.90
CA TRP A 126 -0.50 -8.54 -4.45
C TRP A 126 -1.46 -9.52 -5.16
N PRO A 127 -0.95 -10.68 -5.64
CA PRO A 127 0.40 -11.22 -5.44
C PRO A 127 1.49 -10.65 -6.37
N ALA A 128 1.13 -9.73 -7.28
CA ALA A 128 2.08 -9.02 -8.13
C ALA A 128 2.50 -7.67 -7.51
N ASN A 129 3.26 -6.87 -8.26
CA ASN A 129 3.68 -5.52 -7.86
C ASN A 129 2.84 -4.45 -8.56
N ALA A 130 2.43 -3.44 -7.81
CA ALA A 130 1.75 -2.24 -8.31
C ALA A 130 2.45 -0.99 -7.77
N ASP A 131 3.73 -0.85 -8.09
CA ASP A 131 4.54 0.25 -7.59
C ASP A 131 4.08 1.60 -8.12
N VAL A 132 4.36 2.64 -7.34
CA VAL A 132 3.96 4.00 -7.65
C VAL A 132 4.97 4.62 -8.59
N ALA A 133 4.47 5.15 -9.70
CA ALA A 133 5.31 5.70 -10.75
C ALA A 133 4.83 7.08 -11.24
N ILE A 134 5.79 7.87 -11.71
CA ILE A 134 5.55 9.08 -12.50
C ILE A 134 5.05 8.63 -13.87
N ALA A 135 3.91 9.17 -14.30
CA ALA A 135 3.35 8.87 -15.62
C ALA A 135 3.67 10.00 -16.61
N THR A 136 4.24 9.65 -17.75
CA THR A 136 4.51 10.54 -18.89
C THR A 136 3.81 10.03 -20.14
N ARG A 137 3.57 10.90 -21.13
CA ARG A 137 2.99 10.47 -22.41
C ARG A 137 3.92 9.44 -23.05
N ARG A 138 3.36 8.32 -23.53
CA ARG A 138 4.14 7.28 -24.21
C ARG A 138 4.91 7.86 -25.39
N GLY A 139 6.19 7.50 -25.50
CA GLY A 139 7.09 7.95 -26.56
C GLY A 139 7.56 9.39 -26.43
N SER A 140 7.30 10.07 -25.31
CA SER A 140 7.78 11.46 -25.08
C SER A 140 9.28 11.57 -24.83
N GLY A 141 9.98 10.46 -24.57
CA GLY A 141 11.39 10.45 -24.18
C GLY A 141 11.66 10.93 -22.75
N LEU A 142 10.64 11.31 -21.98
CA LEU A 142 10.79 11.87 -20.63
C LEU A 142 11.06 10.83 -19.54
N ALA A 143 10.50 9.62 -19.66
CA ALA A 143 10.62 8.59 -18.61
C ALA A 143 12.08 8.18 -18.32
N PRO A 144 12.98 7.99 -19.30
CA PRO A 144 14.39 7.74 -19.02
C PRO A 144 15.08 8.87 -18.24
N ALA A 145 14.81 10.13 -18.62
CA ALA A 145 15.39 11.30 -17.96
C ALA A 145 14.91 11.44 -16.51
N LEU A 146 13.61 11.23 -16.28
CA LEU A 146 13.03 11.21 -14.93
C LEU A 146 13.57 10.06 -14.09
N THR A 147 13.79 8.89 -14.70
CA THR A 147 14.40 7.73 -14.02
C THR A 147 15.82 8.05 -13.57
N LEU A 148 16.62 8.69 -14.42
CA LEU A 148 17.96 9.15 -14.06
C LEU A 148 17.91 10.17 -12.91
N ALA A 149 17.03 11.17 -12.99
CA ALA A 149 16.87 12.19 -11.95
C ALA A 149 16.45 11.58 -10.60
N THR A 150 15.49 10.66 -10.60
CA THR A 150 15.06 9.94 -9.39
C THR A 150 16.22 9.14 -8.79
N ASN A 151 17.00 8.43 -9.61
CA ASN A 151 18.17 7.68 -9.13
C ASN A 151 19.27 8.61 -8.56
N ALA A 152 19.45 9.80 -9.12
CA ALA A 152 20.36 10.80 -8.53
C ALA A 152 19.86 11.30 -7.15
N LEU A 153 18.55 11.47 -6.97
CA LEU A 153 17.95 11.81 -5.68
C LEU A 153 18.09 10.67 -4.65
N ILE A 154 17.97 9.41 -5.09
CA ILE A 154 18.23 8.23 -4.27
C ILE A 154 19.69 8.21 -3.82
N GLY A 155 20.64 8.29 -4.76
CA GLY A 155 22.08 8.23 -4.45
C GLY A 155 22.58 9.38 -3.58
N SER A 156 21.95 10.55 -3.64
CA SER A 156 22.29 11.70 -2.79
C SER A 156 21.65 11.66 -1.39
N GLY A 157 20.78 10.69 -1.09
CA GLY A 157 20.05 10.58 0.18
C GLY A 157 18.90 11.58 0.34
N ARG A 158 18.74 12.56 -0.56
CA ARG A 158 17.64 13.54 -0.55
C ARG A 158 16.26 12.87 -0.69
N TYR A 159 16.19 11.80 -1.47
CA TYR A 159 15.00 10.95 -1.56
C TYR A 159 14.59 10.39 -0.19
N GLY A 160 15.56 9.82 0.55
CA GLY A 160 15.32 9.27 1.88
C GLY A 160 14.85 10.33 2.87
N GLN A 161 15.45 11.52 2.85
CA GLN A 161 15.03 12.66 3.67
C GLN A 161 13.59 13.08 3.36
N ALA A 162 13.23 13.14 2.07
CA ALA A 162 11.88 13.46 1.64
C ALA A 162 10.87 12.41 2.14
N LEU A 163 11.17 11.12 2.03
CA LEU A 163 10.31 10.06 2.57
C LEU A 163 10.19 10.12 4.09
N ALA A 164 11.30 10.38 4.80
CA ALA A 164 11.31 10.46 6.25
C ALA A 164 10.43 11.58 6.79
N ARG A 165 10.44 12.75 6.13
CA ARG A 165 9.55 13.88 6.47
C ARG A 165 8.07 13.48 6.48
N TRP A 166 7.69 12.50 5.67
CA TRP A 166 6.30 12.04 5.54
C TRP A 166 6.03 10.67 6.21
N GLY A 167 7.01 10.06 6.88
CA GLY A 167 6.84 8.73 7.49
C GLY A 167 6.78 7.58 6.47
N LEU A 168 7.34 7.77 5.28
CA LEU A 168 7.15 6.89 4.11
C LEU A 168 8.40 6.06 3.78
N GLN A 169 9.33 5.93 4.72
CA GLN A 169 10.59 5.19 4.53
C GLN A 169 10.36 3.72 4.13
N SER A 170 9.24 3.11 4.56
CA SER A 170 8.89 1.74 4.17
C SER A 170 8.53 1.58 2.70
N GLU A 171 8.21 2.67 2.01
CA GLU A 171 7.91 2.67 0.57
C GLU A 171 9.14 3.00 -0.28
N ALA A 172 10.32 3.12 0.34
CA ALA A 172 11.55 3.39 -0.36
C ALA A 172 11.87 2.29 -1.38
N ILE A 173 12.29 2.69 -2.58
CA ILE A 173 12.91 1.80 -3.56
C ILE A 173 14.42 2.03 -3.59
N ALA A 174 15.18 0.95 -3.78
CA ALA A 174 16.63 1.04 -3.91
C ALA A 174 17.05 1.67 -5.25
N ARG A 175 16.22 1.51 -6.28
CA ARG A 175 16.48 1.99 -7.64
C ARG A 175 15.16 2.25 -8.36
N ALA A 176 15.09 3.38 -9.05
CA ALA A 176 14.01 3.69 -9.98
C ALA A 176 14.21 2.98 -11.32
N GLU A 177 13.11 2.51 -11.90
CA GLU A 177 13.04 1.78 -13.15
C GLU A 177 12.15 2.50 -14.17
N THR A 178 12.56 2.46 -15.44
CA THR A 178 11.73 2.89 -16.56
C THR A 178 10.87 1.73 -17.01
N ASN A 179 9.55 1.93 -17.09
CA ASN A 179 8.59 0.93 -17.60
C ASN A 179 8.76 -0.48 -16.99
N PRO A 180 8.74 -0.62 -15.65
CA PRO A 180 8.82 -1.95 -15.03
C PRO A 180 7.62 -2.84 -15.44
N PRO A 181 7.66 -4.15 -15.14
CA PRO A 181 6.48 -5.00 -15.21
C PRO A 181 5.33 -4.37 -14.39
N GLY A 182 4.18 -4.17 -15.03
CA GLY A 182 2.97 -3.68 -14.38
C GLY A 182 2.05 -4.82 -13.98
N LEU A 183 0.99 -4.48 -13.24
CA LEU A 183 -0.10 -5.43 -13.03
C LEU A 183 -0.67 -5.90 -14.36
N PRO A 184 -0.87 -7.22 -14.54
CA PRO A 184 -1.53 -7.77 -15.73
C PRO A 184 -2.92 -7.17 -15.91
N SER A 185 -3.34 -7.06 -17.17
CA SER A 185 -4.74 -6.84 -17.49
C SER A 185 -5.52 -8.10 -17.08
N PHE A 186 -6.50 -7.94 -16.19
CA PHE A 186 -7.54 -8.95 -15.95
C PHE A 186 -8.67 -8.76 -16.94
#